data_AF-N1RRV3-F1
#
_entry.id   AF-N1RRV3-F1
#
_cell.length_a   1.000
_cell.length_b   1.000
_cell.length_c   1.000
_cell.angle_alpha   90.00
_cell.angle_beta   90.00
_cell.angle_gamma   90.00
#
_symmetry.space_group_name_H-M   'P 1'
#
loop_
_entity.id
_entity.type
_entity.pdbx_description
1 polymer ?
#
loop_
_entity_poly.entity_id
_entity_poly.type
_entity_poly.pdbx_seq_one_letter_code
_entity_poly.pdbx_strand_id
1 'polypeptide(L)'
;MKPTYAAVRVTDLLRSVTSQYERVRTFKHKIRFLIGIQLEILDAYHDRLRDSLQAYQSMSTTFGRTLAANKEDLAVLEGTGGFEVLCKVIGSADHIVNTLKDWSNEEFFVSLWDELQTRALHRSSQGNNITSTMSYDDVKDRTSTAVGEKHEDGALFDETASAYNMRRKAAQELLVGALVESHNKAFRAYTTRVQWTTVGETAILDELAITPELDEPLRILQRNFDFLIKALSTAVFRRVCREALVKLQDYLWQSVLMRQSFTTYGATQFRRDGAALVSTIERYIPNGSSVLDNLTEGMQLLSLPVEAGEASGLTLKEASDRVFTDNEEARKVLEELHLEGLSPQGARNILQRRVENNENVGW
;
A
#
# COMPACT_ATOMS: atom_id res chain seq x y z
N MET A 1 -4.75 -5.82 -14.08
CA MET A 1 -3.40 -5.20 -14.05
C MET A 1 -2.64 -5.68 -15.28
N LYS A 2 -1.73 -4.90 -15.86
CA LYS A 2 -1.05 -5.35 -17.09
C LYS A 2 0.03 -6.39 -16.74
N PRO A 3 -0.04 -7.64 -17.24
CA PRO A 3 1.03 -8.60 -17.03
C PRO A 3 2.30 -8.18 -17.76
N THR A 4 3.44 -8.70 -17.30
CA THR A 4 4.68 -8.61 -18.07
C THR A 4 4.61 -9.50 -19.30
N TYR A 5 5.38 -9.17 -20.33
CA TYR A 5 5.52 -10.03 -21.51
C TYR A 5 6.00 -11.44 -21.14
N ALA A 6 6.90 -11.55 -20.16
CA ALA A 6 7.37 -12.85 -19.65
C ALA A 6 6.23 -13.68 -19.06
N ALA A 7 5.36 -13.08 -18.23
CA ALA A 7 4.22 -13.78 -17.63
C ALA A 7 3.28 -14.35 -18.71
N VAL A 8 2.99 -13.56 -19.75
CA VAL A 8 2.16 -14.00 -20.89
C VAL A 8 2.83 -15.14 -21.66
N ARG A 9 4.14 -15.06 -21.92
CA ARG A 9 4.85 -16.12 -22.64
C ARG A 9 4.92 -17.42 -21.85
N VAL A 10 5.02 -17.36 -20.52
CA VAL A 10 4.97 -18.54 -19.66
C VAL A 10 3.59 -19.20 -19.74
N THR A 11 2.51 -18.43 -19.68
CA THR A 11 1.15 -19.00 -19.79
C THR A 11 0.85 -19.56 -21.20
N ASP A 12 1.35 -18.91 -22.26
CA ASP A 12 1.28 -19.45 -23.64
C ASP A 12 2.02 -20.79 -23.80
N LEU A 13 3.24 -20.88 -23.22
CA LEU A 13 4.01 -22.11 -23.21
C LEU A 13 3.26 -23.22 -22.47
N LEU A 14 2.73 -22.90 -21.29
CA LEU A 14 1.97 -23.85 -20.49
C LEU A 14 0.70 -24.33 -21.18
N ARG A 15 -0.06 -23.46 -21.88
CA ARG A 15 -1.17 -23.91 -22.74
C ARG A 15 -0.71 -24.89 -23.81
N SER A 16 0.45 -24.61 -24.43
CA SER A 16 1.02 -25.50 -25.44
C SER A 16 1.36 -26.86 -24.83
N VAL A 17 1.95 -26.89 -23.63
CA VAL A 17 2.21 -28.12 -22.86
C VAL A 17 0.90 -28.87 -22.57
N THR A 18 -0.12 -28.20 -22.05
CA THR A 18 -1.46 -28.78 -21.78
C THR A 18 -2.03 -29.47 -23.00
N SER A 19 -2.01 -28.82 -24.16
CA SER A 19 -2.55 -29.37 -25.41
C SER A 19 -1.90 -30.68 -25.86
N GLN A 20 -0.66 -30.94 -25.44
CA GLN A 20 0.05 -32.17 -25.76
C GLN A 20 -0.39 -33.32 -24.85
N TYR A 21 -0.41 -33.10 -23.53
CA TYR A 21 -0.68 -34.18 -22.59
C TYR A 21 -2.17 -34.42 -22.30
N GLU A 22 -3.04 -33.48 -22.66
CA GLU A 22 -4.50 -33.68 -22.62
C GLU A 22 -4.93 -34.90 -23.44
N ARG A 23 -4.27 -35.13 -24.59
CA ARG A 23 -4.52 -36.25 -25.51
C ARG A 23 -4.04 -37.60 -24.99
N VAL A 24 -3.24 -37.61 -23.93
CA VAL A 24 -2.68 -38.84 -23.36
C VAL A 24 -3.78 -39.60 -22.63
N ARG A 25 -4.04 -40.86 -22.99
CA ARG A 25 -5.18 -41.61 -22.42
C ARG A 25 -5.01 -42.00 -20.94
N THR A 26 -3.78 -42.25 -20.51
CA THR A 26 -3.52 -42.79 -19.16
C THR A 26 -3.37 -41.68 -18.13
N PHE A 27 -4.18 -41.70 -17.08
CA PHE A 27 -4.10 -40.79 -15.93
C PHE A 27 -2.69 -40.65 -15.35
N LYS A 28 -2.01 -41.78 -15.10
CA LYS A 28 -0.63 -41.84 -14.60
C LYS A 28 0.32 -40.95 -15.40
N HIS A 29 0.18 -40.95 -16.72
CA HIS A 29 1.00 -40.14 -17.60
C HIS A 29 0.56 -38.67 -17.57
N LYS A 30 -0.75 -38.38 -17.59
CA LYS A 30 -1.26 -37.00 -17.45
C LYS A 30 -0.73 -36.32 -16.17
N ILE A 31 -0.81 -37.00 -15.02
CA ILE A 31 -0.29 -36.48 -13.75
C ILE A 31 1.23 -36.29 -13.79
N ARG A 32 1.97 -37.21 -14.41
CA ARG A 32 3.43 -37.04 -14.57
C ARG A 32 3.79 -35.82 -15.43
N PHE A 33 3.01 -35.53 -16.48
CA PHE A 33 3.20 -34.33 -17.30
C PHE A 33 2.83 -33.05 -16.54
N LEU A 34 1.70 -33.06 -15.84
CA LEU A 34 1.28 -31.95 -14.99
C LEU A 34 2.37 -31.59 -13.98
N ILE A 35 2.76 -32.57 -13.17
CA ILE A 35 3.67 -32.35 -12.04
C ILE A 35 5.11 -32.17 -12.51
N GLY A 36 5.60 -33.08 -13.34
CA GLY A 36 7.02 -33.11 -13.75
C GLY A 36 7.39 -32.13 -14.86
N ILE A 37 6.44 -31.41 -15.44
CA ILE A 37 6.72 -30.39 -16.48
C ILE A 37 5.98 -29.10 -16.19
N GLN A 38 4.64 -29.11 -16.15
CA GLN A 38 3.86 -27.88 -16.03
C GLN A 38 4.06 -27.18 -14.68
N LEU A 39 4.01 -27.92 -13.58
CA LEU A 39 4.28 -27.36 -12.25
C LEU A 39 5.75 -26.95 -12.11
N GLU A 40 6.71 -27.74 -12.62
CA GLU A 40 8.14 -27.34 -12.63
C GLU A 40 8.39 -26.02 -13.36
N ILE A 41 7.72 -25.77 -14.49
CA ILE A 41 7.82 -24.48 -15.21
C ILE A 41 7.23 -23.34 -14.38
N LEU A 42 6.10 -23.59 -13.70
CA LEU A 42 5.48 -22.62 -12.79
C LEU A 42 6.38 -22.34 -11.58
N ASP A 43 7.01 -23.35 -11.00
CA ASP A 43 7.93 -23.23 -9.87
C ASP A 43 9.17 -22.43 -10.28
N ALA A 44 9.77 -22.73 -11.44
CA ALA A 44 10.91 -21.98 -11.97
C ALA A 44 10.57 -20.50 -12.24
N TYR A 45 9.37 -20.21 -12.73
CA TYR A 45 8.94 -18.82 -12.92
C TYR A 45 8.65 -18.11 -11.58
N HIS A 46 8.13 -18.83 -10.59
CA HIS A 46 7.91 -18.30 -9.24
C HIS A 46 9.24 -17.92 -8.58
N ASP A 47 10.24 -18.80 -8.71
CA ASP A 47 11.60 -18.57 -8.25
C ASP A 47 12.23 -17.34 -8.90
N ARG A 48 12.05 -17.15 -10.22
CA ARG A 48 12.48 -15.92 -10.89
C ARG A 48 11.83 -14.66 -10.29
N LEU A 49 10.54 -14.70 -9.96
CA LEU A 49 9.85 -13.59 -9.30
C LEU A 49 10.35 -13.36 -7.87
N ARG A 50 10.67 -14.44 -7.14
CA ARG A 50 11.32 -14.37 -5.82
C ARG A 50 12.66 -13.66 -5.92
N ASP A 51 13.52 -14.08 -6.84
CA ASP A 51 14.88 -13.57 -6.97
C ASP A 51 14.85 -12.08 -7.37
N SER A 52 13.92 -11.68 -8.24
CA SER A 52 13.68 -10.26 -8.54
C SER A 52 13.29 -9.45 -7.30
N LEU A 53 12.51 -10.02 -6.39
CA LEU A 53 12.11 -9.34 -5.15
C LEU A 53 13.27 -9.26 -4.15
N GLN A 54 14.06 -10.33 -4.04
CA GLN A 54 15.24 -10.38 -3.19
C GLN A 54 16.30 -9.38 -3.65
N ALA A 55 16.53 -9.27 -4.97
CA ALA A 55 17.43 -8.26 -5.53
C ALA A 55 16.96 -6.83 -5.22
N TYR A 56 15.66 -6.55 -5.33
CA TYR A 56 15.11 -5.27 -4.91
C TYR A 56 15.37 -4.98 -3.43
N GLN A 57 15.13 -5.96 -2.55
CA GLN A 57 15.34 -5.81 -1.11
C GLN A 57 16.81 -5.61 -0.75
N SER A 58 17.72 -6.35 -1.38
CA SER A 58 19.16 -6.23 -1.15
C SER A 58 19.72 -4.89 -1.59
N MET A 59 19.10 -4.20 -2.56
CA MET A 59 19.56 -2.91 -3.05
C MET A 59 18.84 -1.72 -2.39
N SER A 60 17.64 -1.93 -1.85
CA SER A 60 16.83 -0.85 -1.26
C SER A 60 17.19 -0.52 0.19
N THR A 61 17.74 -1.47 0.95
CA THR A 61 18.13 -1.26 2.36
C THR A 61 19.41 -0.42 2.49
N THR A 62 19.57 0.32 3.59
CA THR A 62 20.78 1.14 3.85
C THR A 62 22.06 0.32 3.79
N PHE A 63 22.08 -0.84 4.44
CA PHE A 63 23.20 -1.78 4.42
C PHE A 63 23.42 -2.37 3.01
N GLY A 64 22.32 -2.66 2.33
CA GLY A 64 22.30 -3.07 0.94
C GLY A 64 22.94 -2.07 -0.03
N ARG A 65 22.58 -0.79 0.08
CA ARG A 65 23.15 0.30 -0.73
C ARG A 65 24.65 0.47 -0.50
N THR A 66 25.13 0.22 0.72
CA THR A 66 26.57 0.29 1.04
C THR A 66 27.37 -0.91 0.55
N LEU A 67 26.72 -2.07 0.40
CA LEU A 67 27.33 -3.30 -0.09
C LEU A 67 27.12 -3.53 -1.60
N ALA A 68 26.23 -2.76 -2.23
CA ALA A 68 26.00 -2.82 -3.65
C ALA A 68 27.31 -2.54 -4.40
N ALA A 69 27.81 -3.57 -5.09
CA ALA A 69 29.08 -3.51 -5.79
C ALA A 69 29.08 -2.48 -6.92
N ASN A 70 27.91 -2.16 -7.49
CA ASN A 70 27.75 -1.27 -8.64
C ASN A 70 26.80 -0.10 -8.34
N LYS A 71 27.26 1.13 -8.57
CA LYS A 71 26.43 2.34 -8.45
C LYS A 71 25.36 2.45 -9.54
N GLU A 72 25.60 1.86 -10.71
CA GLU A 72 24.65 1.85 -11.83
C GLU A 72 23.37 1.08 -11.48
N ASP A 73 23.50 -0.05 -10.78
CA ASP A 73 22.36 -0.86 -10.36
C ASP A 73 21.47 -0.08 -9.37
N LEU A 74 22.08 0.70 -8.47
CA LEU A 74 21.32 1.57 -7.56
C LEU A 74 20.56 2.69 -8.30
N ALA A 75 21.14 3.23 -9.37
CA ALA A 75 20.49 4.27 -10.18
C ALA A 75 19.20 3.77 -10.85
N VAL A 76 19.11 2.47 -11.18
CA VAL A 76 17.89 1.85 -11.74
C VAL A 76 16.73 1.89 -10.76
N LEU A 77 16.98 1.95 -9.45
CA LEU A 77 15.93 2.01 -8.43
C LEU A 77 15.53 3.43 -8.05
N GLU A 78 16.21 4.46 -8.57
CA GLU A 78 15.87 5.85 -8.28
C GLU A 78 14.51 6.26 -8.87
N GLY A 79 13.90 7.27 -8.25
CA GLY A 79 12.60 7.77 -8.68
C GLY A 79 11.52 6.69 -8.63
N THR A 80 10.95 6.35 -9.78
CA THR A 80 9.90 5.33 -9.92
C THR A 80 10.43 3.95 -10.32
N GLY A 81 11.74 3.78 -10.47
CA GLY A 81 12.33 2.51 -10.92
C GLY A 81 12.10 1.36 -9.94
N GLY A 82 12.21 1.61 -8.64
CA GLY A 82 11.84 0.64 -7.60
C GLY A 82 10.37 0.22 -7.68
N PHE A 83 9.46 1.17 -7.96
CA PHE A 83 8.04 0.85 -8.14
C PHE A 83 7.82 -0.02 -9.38
N GLU A 84 8.56 0.21 -10.46
CA GLU A 84 8.46 -0.58 -11.68
C GLU A 84 8.80 -2.05 -11.44
N VAL A 85 9.91 -2.34 -10.73
CA VAL A 85 10.30 -3.70 -10.37
C VAL A 85 9.18 -4.39 -9.58
N LEU A 86 8.66 -3.72 -8.56
CA LEU A 86 7.61 -4.26 -7.69
C LEU A 86 6.29 -4.46 -8.46
N CYS A 87 5.85 -3.48 -9.24
CA CYS A 87 4.66 -3.59 -10.08
C CYS A 87 4.76 -4.73 -11.11
N LYS A 88 5.94 -4.98 -11.69
CA LYS A 88 6.18 -6.12 -12.59
C LYS A 88 5.99 -7.45 -11.87
N VAL A 89 6.48 -7.61 -10.65
CA VAL A 89 6.30 -8.82 -9.84
C VAL A 89 4.82 -8.99 -9.48
N ILE A 90 4.16 -7.94 -8.97
CA ILE A 90 2.73 -7.98 -8.62
C ILE A 90 1.90 -8.36 -9.85
N GLY A 91 2.14 -7.73 -11.01
CA GLY A 91 1.35 -7.95 -12.22
C GLY A 91 1.56 -9.32 -12.83
N SER A 92 2.79 -9.84 -12.76
CA SER A 92 3.10 -11.19 -13.21
C SER A 92 2.44 -12.23 -12.32
N ALA A 93 2.56 -12.08 -10.99
CA ALA A 93 1.97 -13.03 -10.06
C ALA A 93 0.42 -13.01 -10.10
N ASP A 94 -0.19 -11.83 -10.18
CA ASP A 94 -1.65 -11.70 -10.33
C ASP A 94 -2.16 -12.38 -11.60
N HIS A 95 -1.44 -12.24 -12.73
CA HIS A 95 -1.78 -12.91 -13.98
C HIS A 95 -1.71 -14.43 -13.88
N ILE A 96 -0.66 -14.98 -13.28
CA ILE A 96 -0.55 -16.44 -13.07
C ILE A 96 -1.69 -16.93 -12.16
N VAL A 97 -1.96 -16.25 -11.05
CA VAL A 97 -3.06 -16.63 -10.13
C VAL A 97 -4.41 -16.67 -10.85
N ASN A 98 -4.74 -15.64 -11.62
CA ASN A 98 -6.01 -15.61 -12.35
C ASN A 98 -6.05 -16.69 -13.44
N THR A 99 -4.95 -16.90 -14.17
CA THR A 99 -4.85 -17.96 -15.18
C THR A 99 -5.05 -19.35 -14.58
N LEU A 100 -4.41 -19.63 -13.45
CA LEU A 100 -4.56 -20.93 -12.76
C LEU A 100 -5.97 -21.12 -12.22
N LYS A 101 -6.61 -20.07 -11.73
CA LYS A 101 -8.03 -20.12 -11.31
C LYS A 101 -8.95 -20.40 -12.50
N ASP A 102 -8.71 -19.77 -13.64
CA ASP A 102 -9.50 -20.01 -14.84
C ASP A 102 -9.29 -21.45 -15.33
N TRP A 103 -8.04 -21.93 -15.36
CA TRP A 103 -7.70 -23.31 -15.74
C TRP A 103 -8.29 -24.34 -14.79
N SER A 104 -8.32 -24.09 -13.48
CA SER A 104 -8.98 -24.97 -12.51
C SER A 104 -10.45 -25.22 -12.83
N ASN A 105 -11.11 -24.34 -13.59
CA ASN A 105 -12.50 -24.48 -14.01
C ASN A 105 -12.66 -25.00 -15.46
N GLU A 106 -11.56 -25.25 -16.18
CA GLU A 106 -11.64 -25.85 -17.53
C GLU A 106 -11.93 -27.37 -17.43
N GLU A 107 -12.75 -27.89 -18.34
CA GLU A 107 -13.27 -29.27 -18.33
C GLU A 107 -12.18 -30.33 -18.13
N PHE A 108 -11.04 -30.14 -18.81
CA PHE A 108 -9.90 -31.03 -18.73
C PHE A 108 -9.35 -31.14 -17.30
N PHE A 109 -9.13 -30.00 -16.64
CA PHE A 109 -8.53 -29.97 -15.30
C PHE A 109 -9.52 -30.37 -14.21
N VAL A 110 -10.80 -30.03 -14.38
CA VAL A 110 -11.88 -30.52 -13.50
C VAL A 110 -11.96 -32.05 -13.57
N SER A 111 -11.95 -32.63 -14.77
CA SER A 111 -11.96 -34.08 -14.95
C SER A 111 -10.71 -34.76 -14.39
N LEU A 112 -9.54 -34.13 -14.57
CA LEU A 112 -8.28 -34.65 -14.02
C LEU A 112 -8.26 -34.60 -12.48
N TRP A 113 -8.83 -33.55 -11.90
CA TRP A 113 -9.00 -33.40 -10.45
C TRP A 113 -9.96 -34.44 -9.88
N ASP A 114 -11.13 -34.66 -10.49
CA ASP A 114 -12.09 -35.67 -10.05
C ASP A 114 -11.51 -37.09 -10.11
N GLU A 115 -10.77 -37.41 -11.17
CA GLU A 115 -10.08 -38.70 -11.28
C GLU A 115 -8.99 -38.84 -10.20
N LEU A 116 -8.22 -37.78 -9.93
CA LEU A 116 -7.23 -37.76 -8.84
C LEU A 116 -7.89 -37.99 -7.48
N GLN A 117 -8.99 -37.30 -7.20
CA GLN A 117 -9.71 -37.39 -5.94
C GLN A 117 -10.31 -38.77 -5.72
N THR A 118 -10.98 -39.31 -6.73
CA THR A 118 -11.56 -40.66 -6.71
C THR A 118 -10.52 -41.71 -6.37
N ARG A 119 -9.36 -41.66 -7.04
CA ARG A 119 -8.29 -42.63 -6.80
C ARG A 119 -7.61 -42.41 -5.44
N ALA A 120 -7.42 -41.17 -5.01
CA ALA A 120 -6.86 -40.84 -3.69
C ALA A 120 -7.74 -41.33 -2.53
N LEU A 121 -9.07 -41.27 -2.68
CA LEU A 121 -10.03 -41.80 -1.70
C LEU A 121 -9.99 -43.34 -1.58
N HIS A 122 -9.59 -44.02 -2.66
CA HIS A 122 -9.45 -45.47 -2.71
C HIS A 122 -8.00 -45.97 -2.52
N ARG A 123 -7.07 -45.11 -2.09
CA ARG A 123 -5.65 -45.46 -1.91
C ARG A 123 -5.40 -46.56 -0.87
N SER A 124 -6.31 -46.72 0.10
CA SER A 124 -6.25 -47.80 1.10
C SER A 124 -6.49 -49.18 0.50
N SER A 125 -7.26 -49.30 -0.58
CA SER A 125 -7.55 -50.56 -1.26
C SER A 125 -6.76 -50.76 -2.56
N GLN A 126 -6.37 -49.68 -3.25
CA GLN A 126 -5.67 -49.71 -4.53
C GLN A 126 -4.16 -49.44 -4.43
N GLY A 127 -3.67 -49.11 -3.23
CA GLY A 127 -2.27 -48.74 -2.96
C GLY A 127 -2.03 -47.23 -3.02
N ASN A 128 -1.02 -46.78 -2.26
CA ASN A 128 -0.72 -45.34 -2.09
C ASN A 128 0.02 -44.69 -3.28
N ASN A 129 0.40 -45.47 -4.29
CA ASN A 129 1.29 -45.02 -5.36
C ASN A 129 0.52 -44.76 -6.67
N ILE A 130 0.64 -43.54 -7.22
CA ILE A 130 0.13 -43.18 -8.55
C ILE A 130 1.09 -43.67 -9.63
N THR A 131 2.39 -43.52 -9.38
CA THR A 131 3.47 -43.99 -10.25
C THR A 131 4.46 -44.85 -9.46
N SER A 132 5.47 -45.42 -10.14
CA SER A 132 6.56 -46.12 -9.45
C SER A 132 7.45 -45.18 -8.62
N THR A 133 7.29 -43.86 -8.77
CA THR A 133 8.13 -42.83 -8.15
C THR A 133 7.32 -41.73 -7.47
N MET A 134 5.99 -41.86 -7.34
CA MET A 134 5.13 -40.77 -6.85
C MET A 134 3.89 -41.34 -6.17
N SER A 135 3.71 -40.96 -4.90
CA SER A 135 2.56 -41.27 -4.05
C SER A 135 1.48 -40.19 -4.13
N TYR A 136 0.30 -40.46 -3.56
CA TYR A 136 -0.74 -39.42 -3.42
C TYR A 136 -0.30 -38.28 -2.50
N ASP A 137 0.56 -38.55 -1.52
CA ASP A 137 1.09 -37.54 -0.60
C ASP A 137 2.03 -36.57 -1.36
N ASP A 138 2.89 -37.09 -2.25
CA ASP A 138 3.74 -36.25 -3.11
C ASP A 138 2.94 -35.34 -4.06
N VAL A 139 1.76 -35.81 -4.48
CA VAL A 139 0.85 -35.03 -5.35
C VAL A 139 0.11 -33.97 -4.55
N LYS A 140 -0.39 -34.33 -3.36
CA LYS A 140 -1.08 -33.42 -2.44
C LYS A 140 -0.27 -32.14 -2.21
N ASP A 141 1.02 -32.27 -1.90
CA ASP A 141 1.91 -31.15 -1.63
C ASP A 141 2.14 -30.21 -2.83
N ARG A 142 1.89 -30.70 -4.04
CA ARG A 142 2.12 -29.95 -5.29
C ARG A 142 0.85 -29.41 -5.93
N THR A 143 -0.31 -30.00 -5.64
CA THR A 143 -1.59 -29.63 -6.26
C THR A 143 -2.53 -28.94 -5.27
N SER A 144 -2.94 -29.63 -4.20
CA SER A 144 -3.92 -29.12 -3.23
C SER A 144 -3.96 -30.02 -2.00
N THR A 145 -4.05 -29.42 -0.82
CA THR A 145 -4.21 -30.18 0.43
C THR A 145 -5.49 -31.02 0.50
N ALA A 146 -6.51 -30.70 -0.32
CA ALA A 146 -7.79 -31.40 -0.36
C ALA A 146 -7.72 -32.79 -1.02
N VAL A 147 -6.57 -33.16 -1.61
CA VAL A 147 -6.40 -34.47 -2.26
C VAL A 147 -6.69 -35.61 -1.27
N GLY A 148 -7.72 -36.40 -1.58
CA GLY A 148 -8.15 -37.53 -0.77
C GLY A 148 -8.97 -37.17 0.47
N GLU A 149 -9.39 -35.91 0.63
CA GLU A 149 -10.31 -35.45 1.68
C GLU A 149 -11.78 -35.44 1.18
N LYS A 150 -12.73 -35.96 1.97
CA LYS A 150 -14.14 -36.13 1.53
C LYS A 150 -14.98 -34.86 1.55
N HIS A 151 -14.53 -33.82 2.25
CA HIS A 151 -15.33 -32.63 2.57
C HIS A 151 -14.61 -31.31 2.28
N GLU A 152 -13.44 -31.36 1.64
CA GLU A 152 -12.72 -30.15 1.24
C GLU A 152 -12.94 -29.88 -0.25
N ASP A 153 -13.51 -28.71 -0.56
CA ASP A 153 -13.53 -28.18 -1.92
C ASP A 153 -12.12 -27.70 -2.26
N GLY A 154 -11.45 -28.45 -3.13
CA GLY A 154 -10.13 -28.10 -3.66
C GLY A 154 -10.11 -28.07 -5.18
N ALA A 155 -9.04 -27.49 -5.72
CA ALA A 155 -8.75 -27.49 -7.14
C ALA A 155 -7.28 -27.84 -7.40
N LEU A 156 -7.00 -28.33 -8.60
CA LEU A 156 -5.72 -28.91 -8.97
C LEU A 156 -4.50 -27.98 -8.80
N PHE A 157 -4.69 -26.67 -8.83
CA PHE A 157 -3.62 -25.66 -8.80
C PHE A 157 -3.59 -24.82 -7.51
N ASP A 158 -4.28 -25.23 -6.45
CA ASP A 158 -4.42 -24.42 -5.22
C ASP A 158 -3.07 -24.06 -4.60
N GLU A 159 -2.16 -25.02 -4.44
CA GLU A 159 -0.85 -24.76 -3.82
C GLU A 159 -0.01 -23.78 -4.64
N THR A 160 0.06 -23.98 -5.95
CA THR A 160 0.78 -23.08 -6.85
C THR A 160 0.14 -21.68 -6.86
N ALA A 161 -1.20 -21.59 -6.96
CA ALA A 161 -1.90 -20.32 -6.92
C ALA A 161 -1.70 -19.59 -5.58
N SER A 162 -1.69 -20.33 -4.47
CA SER A 162 -1.40 -19.82 -3.13
C SER A 162 0.02 -19.23 -3.07
N ALA A 163 1.03 -19.97 -3.54
CA ALA A 163 2.42 -19.51 -3.56
C ALA A 163 2.61 -18.22 -4.37
N TYR A 164 2.00 -18.12 -5.56
CA TYR A 164 2.04 -16.88 -6.35
C TYR A 164 1.27 -15.74 -5.69
N ASN A 165 0.15 -16.01 -5.04
CA ASN A 165 -0.61 -14.99 -4.31
C ASN A 165 0.19 -14.47 -3.10
N MET A 166 0.92 -15.31 -2.39
CA MET A 166 1.84 -14.89 -1.33
C MET A 166 2.94 -13.99 -1.89
N ARG A 167 3.55 -14.36 -3.03
CA ARG A 167 4.55 -13.51 -3.72
C ARG A 167 4.01 -12.15 -4.10
N ARG A 168 2.78 -12.12 -4.64
CA ARG A 168 2.07 -10.88 -5.00
C ARG A 168 1.85 -9.97 -3.79
N LYS A 169 1.40 -10.53 -2.66
CA LYS A 169 1.18 -9.79 -1.40
C LYS A 169 2.49 -9.20 -0.87
N ALA A 170 3.55 -9.99 -0.79
CA ALA A 170 4.86 -9.53 -0.34
C ALA A 170 5.40 -8.37 -1.21
N ALA A 171 5.26 -8.45 -2.53
CA ALA A 171 5.67 -7.38 -3.42
C ALA A 171 4.84 -6.10 -3.23
N GLN A 172 3.55 -6.22 -2.91
CA GLN A 172 2.70 -5.08 -2.62
C GLN A 172 3.06 -4.40 -1.28
N GLU A 173 3.36 -5.18 -0.24
CA GLU A 173 3.82 -4.64 1.05
C GLU A 173 5.11 -3.84 0.88
N LEU A 174 6.06 -4.37 0.09
CA LEU A 174 7.29 -3.65 -0.26
C LEU A 174 7.01 -2.38 -1.06
N LEU A 175 5.99 -2.38 -1.92
CA LEU A 175 5.58 -1.20 -2.70
C LEU A 175 5.04 -0.10 -1.79
N VAL A 176 4.21 -0.45 -0.81
CA VAL A 176 3.76 0.50 0.22
C VAL A 176 4.96 1.06 0.98
N GLY A 177 5.88 0.21 1.43
CA GLY A 177 7.09 0.65 2.13
C GLY A 177 7.96 1.61 1.30
N ALA A 178 8.17 1.30 0.01
CA ALA A 178 8.90 2.15 -0.91
C ALA A 178 8.23 3.51 -1.12
N LEU A 179 6.91 3.52 -1.24
CA LEU A 179 6.13 4.74 -1.41
C LEU A 179 6.21 5.63 -0.15
N VAL A 180 6.12 5.03 1.03
CA VAL A 180 6.31 5.72 2.32
C VAL A 180 7.71 6.31 2.44
N GLU A 181 8.76 5.56 2.11
CA GLU A 181 10.14 6.07 2.10
C GLU A 181 10.29 7.27 1.14
N SER A 182 9.71 7.16 -0.06
CA SER A 182 9.72 8.26 -1.05
C SER A 182 9.05 9.51 -0.52
N HIS A 183 7.89 9.39 0.14
CA HIS A 183 7.21 10.55 0.71
C HIS A 183 8.00 11.14 1.88
N ASN A 184 8.43 10.32 2.84
CA ASN A 184 9.19 10.80 3.99
C ASN A 184 10.48 11.53 3.57
N LYS A 185 11.18 11.00 2.57
CA LYS A 185 12.39 11.66 2.03
C LYS A 185 12.06 13.01 1.39
N ALA A 186 10.97 13.10 0.62
CA ALA A 186 10.56 14.33 -0.04
C ALA A 186 10.14 15.40 0.99
N PHE A 187 9.34 15.02 1.99
CA PHE A 187 8.85 15.93 3.04
C PHE A 187 9.92 16.34 4.05
N ARG A 188 11.13 15.76 4.02
CA ARG A 188 12.17 16.05 5.02
C ARG A 188 12.53 17.54 5.12
N ALA A 189 12.62 18.25 3.99
CA ALA A 189 12.91 19.68 4.00
C ALA A 189 11.77 20.46 4.64
N TYR A 190 10.53 20.17 4.23
CA TYR A 190 9.31 20.77 4.78
C TYR A 190 9.19 20.60 6.30
N THR A 191 9.47 19.41 6.83
CA THR A 191 9.34 19.14 8.27
C THR A 191 10.48 19.70 9.13
N THR A 192 11.61 20.07 8.53
CA THR A 192 12.82 20.49 9.28
C THR A 192 13.27 21.93 9.06
N ARG A 193 12.94 22.54 7.91
CA ARG A 193 13.44 23.87 7.54
C ARG A 193 12.40 24.98 7.67
N VAL A 194 11.12 24.64 7.52
CA VAL A 194 10.03 25.62 7.59
C VAL A 194 9.96 26.22 8.98
N GLN A 195 9.86 27.55 9.03
CA GLN A 195 9.74 28.30 10.27
C GLN A 195 8.26 28.60 10.55
N TRP A 196 7.73 28.02 11.62
CA TRP A 196 6.32 28.12 12.00
C TRP A 196 6.02 29.28 12.95
N THR A 197 7.06 29.99 13.42
CA THR A 197 6.95 31.07 14.39
C THR A 197 7.23 32.46 13.80
N THR A 198 7.22 32.59 12.47
CA THR A 198 7.32 33.89 11.80
C THR A 198 6.08 34.72 12.11
N VAL A 199 6.28 36.01 12.41
CA VAL A 199 5.17 36.97 12.60
C VAL A 199 4.90 37.64 11.27
N GLY A 200 3.66 37.56 10.77
CA GLY A 200 3.22 38.19 9.52
C GLY A 200 1.99 39.07 9.76
N GLU A 201 1.71 39.97 8.83
CA GLU A 201 0.54 40.87 8.90
C GLU A 201 -0.77 40.12 8.60
N THR A 202 -1.83 40.42 9.34
CA THR A 202 -3.15 39.78 9.21
C THR A 202 -3.77 39.99 7.83
N ALA A 203 -3.51 41.12 7.17
CA ALA A 203 -3.99 41.42 5.82
C ALA A 203 -3.43 40.48 4.73
N ILE A 204 -2.32 39.78 5.00
CA ILE A 204 -1.65 38.90 4.03
C ILE A 204 -2.17 37.45 4.16
N LEU A 205 -2.98 37.15 5.18
CA LEU A 205 -3.45 35.79 5.45
C LEU A 205 -4.40 35.23 4.38
N ASP A 206 -5.13 36.11 3.66
CA ASP A 206 -6.11 35.71 2.64
C ASP A 206 -5.46 35.35 1.29
N GLU A 207 -4.19 35.71 1.06
CA GLU A 207 -3.48 35.51 -0.21
C GLU A 207 -2.21 34.63 -0.07
N LEU A 208 -2.15 33.77 0.95
CA LEU A 208 -0.96 32.95 1.20
C LEU A 208 -0.64 31.99 0.04
N ALA A 209 0.57 32.12 -0.47
CA ALA A 209 1.20 31.15 -1.36
C ALA A 209 1.56 29.86 -0.60
N ILE A 210 1.77 28.77 -1.33
CA ILE A 210 2.26 27.52 -0.77
C ILE A 210 3.73 27.70 -0.34
N THR A 211 4.11 27.11 0.80
CA THR A 211 5.50 27.13 1.27
C THR A 211 6.43 26.48 0.23
N PRO A 212 7.55 27.12 -0.15
CA PRO A 212 8.42 26.62 -1.22
C PRO A 212 9.05 25.24 -0.90
N GLU A 213 9.26 24.92 0.38
CA GLU A 213 9.70 23.58 0.81
C GLU A 213 8.67 22.46 0.50
N LEU A 214 7.42 22.80 0.18
CA LEU A 214 6.36 21.86 -0.19
C LEU A 214 6.28 21.57 -1.69
N ASP A 215 6.92 22.39 -2.55
CA ASP A 215 6.88 22.22 -4.00
C ASP A 215 7.42 20.84 -4.45
N GLU A 216 8.60 20.46 -3.95
CA GLU A 216 9.20 19.16 -4.28
C GLU A 216 8.38 17.97 -3.73
N PRO A 217 7.91 17.97 -2.46
CA PRO A 217 6.97 16.98 -1.97
C PRO A 217 5.74 16.77 -2.86
N LEU A 218 5.06 17.84 -3.28
CA LEU A 218 3.87 17.74 -4.14
C LEU A 218 4.22 17.18 -5.52
N ARG A 219 5.33 17.63 -6.11
CA ARG A 219 5.81 17.12 -7.39
C ARG A 219 6.14 15.63 -7.32
N ILE A 220 6.78 15.17 -6.24
CA ILE A 220 7.11 13.75 -6.03
C ILE A 220 5.85 12.91 -5.83
N LEU A 221 4.87 13.40 -5.04
CA LEU A 221 3.57 12.74 -4.90
C LEU A 221 2.88 12.55 -6.26
N GLN A 222 2.78 13.62 -7.05
CA GLN A 222 2.18 13.58 -8.39
C GLN A 222 2.89 12.59 -9.31
N ARG A 223 4.23 12.67 -9.41
CA ARG A 223 5.04 11.73 -10.21
C ARG A 223 4.80 10.28 -9.80
N ASN A 224 4.76 10.01 -8.49
CA ASN A 224 4.55 8.67 -7.98
C ASN A 224 3.13 8.17 -8.32
N PHE A 225 2.10 9.00 -8.15
CA PHE A 225 0.73 8.64 -8.48
C PHE A 225 0.50 8.47 -10.00
N ASP A 226 1.08 9.34 -10.83
CA ASP A 226 1.05 9.23 -12.30
C ASP A 226 1.61 7.90 -12.80
N PHE A 227 2.65 7.41 -12.15
CA PHE A 227 3.23 6.11 -12.44
C PHE A 227 2.31 4.97 -11.98
N LEU A 228 1.93 4.99 -10.70
CA LEU A 228 1.20 3.89 -10.07
C LEU A 228 -0.21 3.71 -10.64
N ILE A 229 -0.91 4.79 -11.00
CA ILE A 229 -2.24 4.70 -11.60
C ILE A 229 -2.23 4.00 -12.97
N LYS A 230 -1.11 4.07 -13.70
CA LYS A 230 -0.91 3.39 -14.99
C LYS A 230 -0.43 1.95 -14.81
N ALA A 231 0.33 1.67 -13.76
CA ALA A 231 0.94 0.37 -13.51
C ALA A 231 0.01 -0.62 -12.78
N LEU A 232 -0.87 -0.13 -11.91
CA LEU A 232 -1.72 -0.94 -11.04
C LEU A 232 -3.18 -0.99 -11.52
N SER A 233 -3.96 -1.94 -11.03
CA SER A 233 -5.42 -1.86 -11.14
C SER A 233 -5.96 -0.78 -10.21
N THR A 234 -7.13 -0.20 -10.51
CA THR A 234 -7.74 0.87 -9.72
C THR A 234 -7.87 0.49 -8.23
N ALA A 235 -8.29 -0.74 -7.94
CA ALA A 235 -8.45 -1.20 -6.56
C ALA A 235 -7.10 -1.31 -5.82
N VAL A 236 -6.06 -1.83 -6.48
CA VAL A 236 -4.72 -1.99 -5.87
C VAL A 236 -4.05 -0.63 -5.70
N PHE A 237 -4.16 0.26 -6.69
CA PHE A 237 -3.68 1.65 -6.62
C PHE A 237 -4.25 2.37 -5.41
N ARG A 238 -5.60 2.39 -5.27
CA ARG A 238 -6.27 3.04 -4.14
C ARG A 238 -5.80 2.49 -2.81
N ARG A 239 -5.71 1.17 -2.67
CA ARG A 239 -5.25 0.53 -1.42
C ARG A 239 -3.82 0.91 -1.06
N VAL A 240 -2.88 0.76 -2.00
CA VAL A 240 -1.45 1.06 -1.77
C VAL A 240 -1.25 2.53 -1.40
N CYS A 241 -1.88 3.44 -2.13
CA CYS A 241 -1.77 4.87 -1.85
C CYS A 241 -2.42 5.23 -0.51
N ARG A 242 -3.59 4.66 -0.19
CA ARG A 242 -4.26 4.88 1.11
C ARG A 242 -3.37 4.48 2.29
N GLU A 243 -2.76 3.30 2.23
CA GLU A 243 -1.84 2.83 3.28
C GLU A 243 -0.62 3.74 3.43
N ALA A 244 -0.04 4.21 2.32
CA ALA A 244 1.09 5.13 2.36
C ALA A 244 0.71 6.53 2.87
N LEU A 245 -0.49 7.02 2.53
CA LEU A 245 -1.00 8.32 2.96
C LEU A 245 -1.32 8.33 4.47
N VAL A 246 -1.77 7.22 5.05
CA VAL A 246 -1.91 7.09 6.51
C VAL A 246 -0.55 7.32 7.19
N LYS A 247 0.54 6.76 6.65
CA LYS A 247 1.89 6.99 7.19
C LYS A 247 2.39 8.43 6.99
N LEU A 248 2.01 9.07 5.89
CA LEU A 248 2.29 10.49 5.68
C LEU A 248 1.53 11.36 6.68
N GLN A 249 0.26 11.06 6.96
CA GLN A 249 -0.53 11.73 8.00
C GLN A 249 0.18 11.64 9.35
N ASP A 250 0.51 10.42 9.78
CA ASP A 250 1.21 10.18 11.06
C ASP A 250 2.53 10.97 11.12
N TYR A 251 3.27 11.00 10.01
CA TYR A 251 4.54 11.71 9.94
C TYR A 251 4.36 13.23 10.10
N LEU A 252 3.42 13.85 9.38
CA LEU A 252 3.15 15.29 9.49
C LEU A 252 2.56 15.66 10.85
N TRP A 253 1.68 14.80 11.40
CA TRP A 253 1.14 14.95 12.73
C TRP A 253 2.26 15.02 13.78
N GLN A 254 3.18 14.06 13.76
CA GLN A 254 4.25 13.98 14.76
C GLN A 254 5.36 14.99 14.54
N SER A 255 5.77 15.25 13.29
CA SER A 255 6.96 16.05 12.99
C SER A 255 6.69 17.55 12.84
N VAL A 256 5.46 17.93 12.52
CA VAL A 256 5.04 19.32 12.34
C VAL A 256 4.04 19.71 13.42
N LEU A 257 2.81 19.18 13.37
CA LEU A 257 1.70 19.62 14.22
C LEU A 257 2.05 19.52 15.71
N MET A 258 2.50 18.35 16.18
CA MET A 258 2.73 18.12 17.61
C MET A 258 4.11 18.55 18.09
N ARG A 259 5.07 18.74 17.17
CA ARG A 259 6.47 19.03 17.51
C ARG A 259 6.80 20.51 17.51
N GLN A 260 6.17 21.29 16.63
CA GLN A 260 6.50 22.69 16.43
C GLN A 260 5.56 23.59 17.25
N SER A 261 5.97 24.85 17.41
CA SER A 261 5.09 25.92 17.90
C SER A 261 4.72 26.83 16.74
N PHE A 262 3.53 27.43 16.80
CA PHE A 262 2.95 28.17 15.70
C PHE A 262 2.50 29.55 16.16
N THR A 263 2.87 30.58 15.39
CA THR A 263 2.15 31.86 15.40
C THR A 263 0.84 31.71 14.65
N THR A 264 -0.04 32.71 14.76
CA THR A 264 -1.24 32.82 13.91
C THR A 264 -0.89 32.67 12.43
N TYR A 265 0.13 33.39 11.95
CA TYR A 265 0.60 33.26 10.56
C TYR A 265 1.06 31.84 10.23
N GLY A 266 1.90 31.23 11.08
CA GLY A 266 2.40 29.87 10.84
C GLY A 266 1.30 28.81 10.85
N ALA A 267 0.30 28.95 11.72
CA ALA A 267 -0.85 28.06 11.76
C ALA A 267 -1.70 28.16 10.48
N THR A 268 -1.95 29.39 10.00
CA THR A 268 -2.68 29.61 8.74
C THR A 268 -1.88 29.10 7.54
N GLN A 269 -0.55 29.32 7.51
CA GLN A 269 0.32 28.76 6.48
C GLN A 269 0.28 27.22 6.47
N PHE A 270 0.31 26.58 7.64
CA PHE A 270 0.25 25.12 7.73
C PHE A 270 -1.07 24.57 7.17
N ARG A 271 -2.19 25.24 7.50
CA ARG A 271 -3.51 24.89 6.94
C ARG A 271 -3.56 25.10 5.42
N ARG A 272 -2.97 26.19 4.91
CA ARG A 272 -2.89 26.48 3.46
C ARG A 272 -2.11 25.41 2.70
N ASP A 273 -1.00 24.96 3.27
CA ASP A 273 -0.14 23.90 2.74
C ASP A 273 -0.87 22.54 2.79
N GLY A 274 -1.57 22.24 3.89
CA GLY A 274 -2.42 21.06 4.03
C GLY A 274 -3.52 20.97 2.97
N ALA A 275 -4.19 22.10 2.68
CA ALA A 275 -5.20 22.17 1.62
C ALA A 275 -4.61 21.88 0.23
N ALA A 276 -3.38 22.31 -0.05
CA ALA A 276 -2.70 21.99 -1.31
C ALA A 276 -2.37 20.49 -1.43
N LEU A 277 -1.95 19.86 -0.33
CA LEU A 277 -1.73 18.42 -0.25
C LEU A 277 -3.03 17.64 -0.49
N VAL A 278 -4.11 18.01 0.20
CA VAL A 278 -5.45 17.41 0.03
C VAL A 278 -5.92 17.51 -1.42
N SER A 279 -5.86 18.72 -2.01
CA SER A 279 -6.24 18.94 -3.41
C SER A 279 -5.42 18.09 -4.38
N THR A 280 -4.12 17.93 -4.12
CA THR A 280 -3.23 17.08 -4.93
C THR A 280 -3.65 15.62 -4.85
N ILE A 281 -4.04 15.11 -3.68
CA ILE A 281 -4.48 13.72 -3.50
C ILE A 281 -5.83 13.47 -4.19
N GLU A 282 -6.81 14.36 -3.99
CA GLU A 282 -8.16 14.24 -4.53
C GLU A 282 -8.19 14.19 -6.07
N ARG A 283 -7.22 14.84 -6.73
CA ARG A 283 -7.07 14.76 -8.19
C ARG A 283 -6.82 13.34 -8.70
N TYR A 284 -6.21 12.48 -7.89
CA TYR A 284 -5.87 11.09 -8.26
C TYR A 284 -6.82 10.06 -7.64
N ILE A 285 -7.26 10.31 -6.42
CA ILE A 285 -8.07 9.37 -5.64
C ILE A 285 -9.27 10.15 -5.09
N PRO A 286 -10.45 10.03 -5.72
CA PRO A 286 -11.66 10.63 -5.18
C PRO A 286 -11.96 10.10 -3.77
N ASN A 287 -12.21 11.02 -2.83
CA ASN A 287 -12.37 10.76 -1.39
C ASN A 287 -11.11 10.13 -0.75
N GLY A 288 -9.96 10.25 -1.41
CA GLY A 288 -8.69 9.71 -0.96
C GLY A 288 -8.06 10.53 0.15
N SER A 289 -8.39 11.83 0.26
CA SER A 289 -7.88 12.69 1.32
C SER A 289 -8.52 12.45 2.67
N SER A 290 -9.58 11.64 2.76
CA SER A 290 -10.21 11.26 4.05
C SER A 290 -9.24 10.58 5.03
N VAL A 291 -8.17 9.98 4.51
CA VAL A 291 -7.06 9.48 5.35
C VAL A 291 -6.28 10.58 6.08
N LEU A 292 -6.47 11.83 5.69
CA LEU A 292 -5.85 13.02 6.28
C LEU A 292 -6.83 13.79 7.19
N ASP A 293 -8.02 13.26 7.48
CA ASP A 293 -9.08 13.98 8.20
C ASP A 293 -8.60 14.41 9.59
N ASN A 294 -8.02 13.50 10.39
CA ASN A 294 -7.49 13.85 11.71
C ASN A 294 -6.47 14.99 11.64
N LEU A 295 -5.56 14.96 10.66
CA LEU A 295 -4.58 16.02 10.49
C LEU A 295 -5.21 17.32 10.01
N THR A 296 -6.22 17.25 9.14
CA THR A 296 -6.95 18.41 8.62
C THR A 296 -7.77 19.09 9.71
N GLU A 297 -8.45 18.30 10.55
CA GLU A 297 -9.12 18.77 11.77
C GLU A 297 -8.13 19.42 12.74
N GLY A 298 -6.96 18.78 12.94
CA GLY A 298 -5.89 19.34 13.76
C GLY A 298 -5.38 20.68 13.23
N MET A 299 -5.22 20.82 11.91
CA MET A 299 -4.87 22.09 11.26
C MET A 299 -5.98 23.14 11.42
N GLN A 300 -7.25 22.75 11.30
CA GLN A 300 -8.39 23.64 11.50
C GLN A 300 -8.38 24.21 12.92
N LEU A 301 -8.30 23.35 13.94
CA LEU A 301 -8.24 23.76 15.34
C LEU A 301 -7.00 24.62 15.64
N LEU A 302 -5.85 24.25 15.08
CA LEU A 302 -4.61 25.02 15.23
C LEU A 302 -4.77 26.43 14.62
N SER A 303 -5.51 26.58 13.53
CA SER A 303 -5.63 27.84 12.77
C SER A 303 -6.76 28.78 13.21
N LEU A 304 -7.37 28.54 14.37
CA LEU A 304 -8.43 29.43 14.86
C LEU A 304 -7.95 30.89 14.98
N PRO A 305 -8.79 31.87 14.62
CA PRO A 305 -8.41 33.28 14.62
C PRO A 305 -8.28 33.82 16.05
N VAL A 306 -7.36 34.77 16.28
CA VAL A 306 -7.18 35.40 17.59
C VAL A 306 -8.32 36.37 17.89
N GLU A 307 -8.71 37.17 16.90
CA GLU A 307 -9.81 38.12 16.98
C GLU A 307 -11.05 37.56 16.27
N ALA A 308 -12.23 37.89 16.77
CA ALA A 308 -13.48 37.54 16.11
C ALA A 308 -13.58 38.31 14.79
N GLY A 309 -13.66 37.59 13.67
CA GLY A 309 -13.93 38.19 12.36
C GLY A 309 -15.39 38.62 12.21
N GLU A 310 -15.72 39.23 11.07
CA GLU A 310 -17.11 39.57 10.73
C GLU A 310 -18.03 38.34 10.62
N ALA A 311 -17.44 37.17 10.38
CA ALA A 311 -18.11 35.87 10.45
C ALA A 311 -18.06 35.33 11.88
N SER A 312 -19.24 35.05 12.45
CA SER A 312 -19.49 34.46 13.78
C SER A 312 -18.84 33.08 13.95
N GLY A 313 -17.52 33.02 14.09
CA GLY A 313 -16.75 31.81 14.36
C GLY A 313 -16.04 31.88 15.71
N LEU A 314 -15.81 30.70 16.31
CA LEU A 314 -15.13 30.57 17.60
C LEU A 314 -13.69 31.07 17.51
N THR A 315 -13.29 31.96 18.43
CA THR A 315 -11.91 32.47 18.51
C THR A 315 -10.98 31.47 19.17
N LEU A 316 -9.67 31.63 18.98
CA LEU A 316 -8.64 30.83 19.63
C LEU A 316 -8.76 30.91 21.16
N LYS A 317 -9.04 32.10 21.69
CA LYS A 317 -9.18 32.34 23.13
C LYS A 317 -10.40 31.61 23.68
N GLU A 318 -11.57 31.79 23.07
CA GLU A 318 -12.80 31.11 23.50
C GLU A 318 -12.68 29.60 23.42
N ALA A 319 -12.09 29.08 22.33
CA ALA A 319 -11.83 27.65 22.19
C ALA A 319 -10.90 27.13 23.28
N SER A 320 -9.82 27.87 23.59
CA SER A 320 -8.86 27.50 24.63
C SER A 320 -9.51 27.50 26.01
N ASP A 321 -10.18 28.58 26.40
CA ASP A 321 -10.84 28.69 27.70
C ASP A 321 -11.87 27.54 27.91
N ARG A 322 -12.68 27.23 26.90
CA ARG A 322 -13.68 26.14 26.96
C ARG A 322 -13.04 24.76 27.00
N VAL A 323 -12.06 24.49 26.14
CA VAL A 323 -11.40 23.17 26.05
C VAL A 323 -10.61 22.82 27.33
N PHE A 324 -10.08 23.84 28.03
CA PHE A 324 -9.37 23.65 29.31
C PHE A 324 -10.28 23.63 30.54
N THR A 325 -11.58 23.95 30.41
CA THR A 325 -12.55 23.90 31.52
C THR A 325 -12.78 22.46 32.00
N ASP A 326 -13.31 21.59 31.13
CA ASP A 326 -13.47 20.16 31.40
C ASP A 326 -13.62 19.37 30.10
N ASN A 327 -13.83 18.06 30.18
CA ASN A 327 -13.97 17.21 29.00
C ASN A 327 -15.31 17.41 28.27
N GLU A 328 -16.35 17.90 28.93
CA GLU A 328 -17.67 18.11 28.33
C GLU A 328 -17.68 19.37 27.47
N GLU A 329 -17.15 20.47 28.01
CA GLU A 329 -16.96 21.70 27.23
C GLU A 329 -16.00 21.50 26.06
N ALA A 330 -14.94 20.70 26.25
CA ALA A 330 -14.06 20.33 25.15
C ALA A 330 -14.78 19.56 24.04
N ARG A 331 -15.69 18.64 24.35
CA ARG A 331 -16.49 17.93 23.34
C ARG A 331 -17.41 18.88 22.58
N LYS A 332 -18.09 19.80 23.29
CA LYS A 332 -18.94 20.81 22.65
C LYS A 332 -18.18 21.69 21.66
N VAL A 333 -16.95 22.09 22.01
CA VAL A 333 -16.09 22.86 21.09
C VAL A 333 -15.76 22.04 19.84
N LEU A 334 -15.40 20.76 20.00
CA LEU A 334 -15.11 19.89 18.86
C LEU A 334 -16.35 19.67 17.98
N GLU A 335 -17.52 19.48 18.57
CA GLU A 335 -18.80 19.36 17.85
C GLU A 335 -19.17 20.64 17.09
N GLU A 336 -19.01 21.81 17.71
CA GLU A 336 -19.28 23.13 17.12
C GLU A 336 -18.36 23.43 15.92
N LEU A 337 -17.13 22.92 15.97
CA LEU A 337 -16.15 23.04 14.89
C LEU A 337 -16.21 21.89 13.87
N HIS A 338 -17.12 20.92 14.04
CA HIS A 338 -17.25 19.72 13.22
C HIS A 338 -15.96 18.86 13.15
N LEU A 339 -15.32 18.67 14.31
CA LEU A 339 -14.08 17.89 14.46
C LEU A 339 -14.42 16.52 15.10
N GLU A 340 -14.52 15.48 14.28
CA GLU A 340 -14.98 14.14 14.72
C GLU A 340 -13.83 13.22 15.12
N GLY A 341 -12.64 13.44 14.56
CA GLY A 341 -11.45 12.62 14.75
C GLY A 341 -10.61 12.98 15.99
N LEU A 342 -10.83 14.16 16.58
CA LEU A 342 -10.07 14.64 17.74
C LEU A 342 -10.67 14.25 19.09
N SER A 343 -9.80 13.93 20.05
CA SER A 343 -10.19 13.76 21.46
C SER A 343 -10.03 15.08 22.24
N PRO A 344 -10.72 15.27 23.38
CA PRO A 344 -10.51 16.42 24.26
C PRO A 344 -9.04 16.66 24.64
N GLN A 345 -8.29 15.59 24.93
CA GLN A 345 -6.87 15.71 25.23
C GLN A 345 -6.04 16.09 23.99
N GLY A 346 -6.39 15.54 22.81
CA GLY A 346 -5.77 15.92 21.55
C GLY A 346 -5.96 17.40 21.25
N ALA A 347 -7.17 17.91 21.45
CA ALA A 347 -7.52 19.31 21.26
C ALA A 347 -6.67 20.24 22.15
N ARG A 348 -6.57 19.94 23.46
CA ARG A 348 -5.71 20.67 24.40
C ARG A 348 -4.25 20.71 23.93
N ASN A 349 -3.72 19.55 23.54
CA ASN A 349 -2.34 19.44 23.11
C ASN A 349 -2.08 20.26 21.84
N ILE A 350 -3.02 20.30 20.89
CA ILE A 350 -2.95 21.11 19.67
C ILE A 350 -3.00 22.60 19.99
N LEU A 351 -3.96 23.04 20.81
CA LEU A 351 -4.10 24.44 21.19
C LEU A 351 -2.86 24.96 21.93
N GLN A 352 -2.20 24.12 22.73
CA GLN A 352 -0.90 24.45 23.36
C GLN A 352 0.26 24.59 22.37
N ARG A 353 0.08 24.27 21.08
CA ARG A 353 1.10 24.54 20.07
C ARG A 353 1.06 25.99 19.59
N ARG A 354 -0.03 26.73 19.85
CA ARG A 354 -0.12 28.17 19.55
C ARG A 354 0.69 28.98 20.55
N VAL A 355 1.53 29.88 20.06
CA VAL A 355 2.35 30.74 20.92
C VAL A 355 1.50 31.72 21.72
N GLU A 356 0.34 32.13 21.18
CA GLU A 356 -0.62 33.02 21.84
C GLU A 356 -1.26 32.37 23.09
N ASN A 357 -1.24 31.03 23.17
CA ASN A 357 -1.76 30.28 24.32
C ASN A 357 -0.69 30.00 25.40
N ASN A 358 0.57 30.37 25.18
CA ASN A 358 1.62 30.21 26.19
C ASN A 358 1.61 31.40 27.17
N GLU A 359 1.76 31.10 28.46
CA GLU A 359 1.60 32.01 29.63
C GLU A 359 2.37 33.35 29.59
N ASN A 360 3.22 33.60 28.59
CA ASN A 360 4.06 34.79 28.44
C ASN A 360 3.60 35.77 27.35
N VAL A 361 2.50 35.50 26.63
CA VAL A 361 1.95 36.39 25.61
C VAL A 361 0.56 36.82 26.07
N GLY A 362 0.44 38.05 26.58
CA GLY A 362 -0.88 38.62 26.88
C GLY A 362 -1.69 38.73 25.58
N TRP A 363 -2.94 38.28 25.64
CA TRP A 363 -3.93 38.40 24.56
C TRP A 363 -4.11 39.83 24.11
#